data_AF-A0A6P2DXF1-F1
#
_entry.id   AF-A0A6P2DXF1-F1
#
_cell.length_a   1.000
_cell.length_b   1.000
_cell.length_c   1.000
_cell.angle_alpha   90.00
_cell.angle_beta   90.00
_cell.angle_gamma   90.00
#
_symmetry.space_group_name_H-M   'P 1'
#
loop_
_entity.id
_entity.type
_entity.pdbx_description
1 polymer ?
#
loop_
_entity_poly.entity_id
_entity_poly.type
_entity_poly.pdbx_seq_one_letter_code
_entity_poly.pdbx_strand_id
1 'polypeptide(L)'
;MAAQPVEWVLVVYYGPSAHRATYGRLNDTKYTKDYIQLSKRAEFLDAVTRLFPVDVSDTGSVPLTYKWPTGTTPGALVFNSADRPHLKWETGLGAPQAWRMSLEPNDATAETIPGNPAHLDFAAAENELALLADRGAGQPYLVAIKLRDESRTLHLRAYLKDPDEGFAWADLGLVPHEIQVLAAKTSQRSALAWSLLHSAGTTPTATIDDTMSRLTESGNRTAVIEALEPDVGRALIGYLRAPGHGLFFDPVRNHDAWVQPAPLGADIAASIDDFLEVLEARFPVAVQRDAAAEALESDPEEVETFRKKIQRMSYEVADSTATVKTRGSAQKAFAAAVKANYGYRCAITGIETKDFLVASHIVPWSEDQTIRLDPSNGICLSLLVDRAFEKGQLVIEDDLTIRVDWDRVGDDWALSRHLEPYDGQKVSAPTNEAPQLGYLQRRRALVAPNGDAGVCPA
;
A
#
# COMPACT_ATOMS: atom_id res chain seq x y z
N MET A 1 -7.26 -0.44 4.50
CA MET A 1 -5.86 -0.39 4.01
C MET A 1 -4.99 -0.04 5.21
N ALA A 2 -3.72 -0.43 5.23
CA ALA A 2 -2.82 0.02 6.29
C ALA A 2 -2.51 1.53 6.12
N ALA A 3 -2.17 2.20 7.21
CA ALA A 3 -1.70 3.58 7.17
C ALA A 3 -0.39 3.65 6.37
N GLN A 4 -0.25 4.69 5.54
CA GLN A 4 0.85 4.84 4.60
C GLN A 4 1.71 6.07 4.94
N PRO A 5 3.02 6.04 4.64
CA PRO A 5 3.93 7.14 4.97
C PRO A 5 3.56 8.41 4.20
N VAL A 6 3.43 9.51 4.95
CA VAL A 6 3.12 10.83 4.39
C VAL A 6 4.40 11.50 3.91
N GLU A 7 4.35 12.04 2.70
CA GLU A 7 5.48 12.74 2.07
C GLU A 7 5.29 14.26 2.08
N TRP A 8 4.04 14.73 1.93
CA TRP A 8 3.75 16.16 1.89
C TRP A 8 2.35 16.48 2.39
N VAL A 9 2.22 17.63 3.07
CA VAL A 9 0.94 18.15 3.55
C VAL A 9 0.82 19.62 3.17
N LEU A 10 -0.34 19.99 2.63
CA LEU A 10 -0.78 21.37 2.43
C LEU A 10 -1.99 21.64 3.31
N VAL A 11 -1.91 22.72 4.09
CA VAL A 11 -3.03 23.24 4.87
C VAL A 11 -3.48 24.56 4.29
N VAL A 12 -4.78 24.70 4.09
CA VAL A 12 -5.45 25.89 3.57
C VAL A 12 -6.40 26.43 4.63
N TYR A 13 -6.19 27.67 5.04
CA TYR A 13 -7.14 28.41 5.87
C TYR A 13 -8.45 28.64 5.10
N TYR A 14 -9.57 28.19 5.66
CA TYR A 14 -10.88 28.39 5.05
C TYR A 14 -11.40 29.81 5.29
N GLY A 15 -10.90 30.74 4.47
CA GLY A 15 -11.39 32.13 4.40
C GLY A 15 -12.21 32.39 3.12
N PRO A 16 -12.55 33.66 2.82
CA PRO A 16 -13.41 34.01 1.68
C PRO A 16 -12.94 33.46 0.33
N SER A 17 -11.63 33.41 0.08
CA SER A 17 -11.09 32.87 -1.18
C SER A 17 -11.29 31.36 -1.32
N ALA A 18 -11.07 30.60 -0.23
CA ALA A 18 -11.25 29.15 -0.22
C ALA A 18 -12.74 28.81 -0.29
N HIS A 19 -13.57 29.53 0.49
CA HIS A 19 -15.02 29.40 0.46
C HIS A 19 -15.58 29.59 -0.95
N ARG A 20 -15.26 30.71 -1.62
CA ARG A 20 -15.73 30.96 -2.99
C ARG A 20 -15.30 29.91 -3.99
N ALA A 21 -14.09 29.36 -3.84
CA ALA A 21 -13.62 28.31 -4.72
C ALA A 21 -14.41 27.02 -4.50
N THR A 22 -14.57 26.58 -3.24
CA THR A 22 -15.17 25.28 -2.95
C THR A 22 -16.71 25.28 -2.94
N TYR A 23 -17.34 26.46 -2.83
CA TYR A 23 -18.79 26.59 -3.00
C TYR A 23 -19.23 26.36 -4.45
N GLY A 24 -18.35 26.62 -5.43
CA GLY A 24 -18.60 26.43 -6.86
C GLY A 24 -19.03 27.71 -7.56
N ARG A 25 -19.34 27.62 -8.87
CA ARG A 25 -19.62 28.80 -9.71
C ARG A 25 -21.04 29.33 -9.56
N LEU A 26 -21.19 30.65 -9.48
CA LEU A 26 -22.47 31.37 -9.52
C LEU A 26 -22.46 32.44 -10.63
N ASN A 27 -23.56 32.57 -11.38
CA ASN A 27 -23.66 33.44 -12.55
C ASN A 27 -23.43 34.92 -12.21
N ASP A 28 -22.55 35.61 -12.95
CA ASP A 28 -22.26 37.04 -12.83
C ASP A 28 -21.76 37.50 -11.44
N THR A 29 -21.01 36.64 -10.73
CA THR A 29 -20.48 36.93 -9.38
C THR A 29 -18.96 36.74 -9.25
N LYS A 30 -18.42 36.87 -8.03
CA LYS A 30 -17.01 36.52 -7.69
C LYS A 30 -16.76 35.01 -7.54
N TYR A 31 -17.80 34.18 -7.62
CA TYR A 31 -17.73 32.73 -7.57
C TYR A 31 -17.44 32.19 -8.99
N THR A 32 -16.19 32.31 -9.42
CA THR A 32 -15.77 31.95 -10.80
C THR A 32 -14.68 30.89 -10.84
N LYS A 33 -14.15 30.50 -9.67
CA LYS A 33 -12.95 29.67 -9.55
C LYS A 33 -13.32 28.22 -9.24
N ASP A 34 -12.72 27.32 -10.01
CA ASP A 34 -12.73 25.87 -9.76
C ASP A 34 -11.34 25.38 -9.32
N TYR A 35 -10.66 26.21 -8.52
CA TYR A 35 -9.30 25.94 -8.09
C TYR A 35 -8.90 26.68 -6.81
N ILE A 36 -7.98 26.07 -6.06
CA ILE A 36 -7.25 26.71 -4.96
C ILE A 36 -5.92 27.24 -5.49
N GLN A 37 -5.74 28.56 -5.42
CA GLN A 37 -4.46 29.20 -5.73
C GLN A 37 -3.41 28.82 -4.71
N LEU A 38 -2.20 28.52 -5.18
CA LEU A 38 -1.06 28.13 -4.37
C LEU A 38 -0.02 29.27 -4.26
N SER A 39 1.04 29.02 -3.47
CA SER A 39 2.12 29.97 -3.23
C SER A 39 2.99 30.18 -4.48
N LYS A 40 3.50 31.42 -4.68
CA LYS A 40 4.51 31.74 -5.71
C LYS A 40 5.95 31.69 -5.18
N ARG A 41 6.16 31.34 -3.91
CA ARG A 41 7.51 31.32 -3.31
C ARG A 41 8.36 30.26 -4.00
N ALA A 42 9.60 30.59 -4.35
CA ALA A 42 10.52 29.68 -5.03
C ALA A 42 10.66 28.33 -4.30
N GLU A 43 10.84 28.35 -2.98
CA GLU A 43 10.91 27.15 -2.14
C GLU A 43 9.70 26.22 -2.29
N PHE A 44 8.50 26.79 -2.44
CA PHE A 44 7.28 26.01 -2.66
C PHE A 44 7.25 25.42 -4.07
N LEU A 45 7.59 26.21 -5.09
CA LEU A 45 7.63 25.75 -6.48
C LEU A 45 8.63 24.60 -6.65
N ASP A 46 9.83 24.73 -6.07
CA ASP A 46 10.86 23.69 -6.11
C ASP A 46 10.41 22.40 -5.41
N ALA A 47 9.78 22.53 -4.24
CA ALA A 47 9.23 21.38 -3.51
C ALA A 47 8.16 20.65 -4.33
N VAL A 48 7.17 21.38 -4.83
CA VAL A 48 6.04 20.81 -5.57
C VAL A 48 6.48 20.21 -6.91
N THR A 49 7.46 20.81 -7.60
CA THR A 49 8.02 20.25 -8.85
C THR A 49 8.72 18.91 -8.62
N ARG A 50 9.39 18.74 -7.46
CA ARG A 50 9.99 17.45 -7.08
C ARG A 50 8.96 16.40 -6.69
N LEU A 51 7.89 16.80 -6.00
CA LEU A 51 6.83 15.90 -5.54
C LEU A 51 5.95 15.38 -6.68
N PHE A 52 5.76 16.18 -7.73
CA PHE A 52 4.93 15.84 -8.88
C PHE A 52 5.76 15.93 -10.16
N PRO A 53 6.72 15.00 -10.37
CA PRO A 53 7.57 15.01 -11.55
C PRO A 53 6.74 14.77 -12.82
N VAL A 54 7.10 15.44 -13.89
CA VAL A 54 6.48 15.32 -15.21
C VAL A 54 7.58 15.18 -16.24
N ASP A 55 7.39 14.28 -17.21
CA ASP A 55 8.09 14.42 -18.48
C ASP A 55 7.62 15.73 -19.10
N VAL A 56 8.57 16.62 -19.35
CA VAL A 56 8.36 18.00 -19.84
C VAL A 56 7.81 17.95 -21.26
N SER A 57 6.56 17.53 -21.41
CA SER A 57 5.70 17.86 -22.53
C SER A 57 4.96 19.13 -22.14
N ASP A 58 4.84 20.06 -23.09
CA ASP A 58 4.54 21.49 -22.97
C ASP A 58 3.21 21.90 -22.28
N THR A 59 2.55 21.02 -21.52
CA THR A 59 1.20 21.25 -20.97
C THR A 59 1.17 22.05 -19.67
N GLY A 60 2.30 22.21 -18.96
CA GLY A 60 2.38 23.06 -17.76
C GLY A 60 1.47 22.66 -16.60
N SER A 61 0.93 21.43 -16.62
CA SER A 61 0.02 20.88 -15.60
C SER A 61 0.22 19.37 -15.41
N VAL A 62 -0.06 18.89 -14.20
CA VAL A 62 -0.01 17.47 -13.82
C VAL A 62 -1.41 16.98 -13.48
N PRO A 63 -1.92 15.93 -14.13
CA PRO A 63 -3.19 15.33 -13.74
C PRO A 63 -3.07 14.70 -12.35
N LEU A 64 -4.06 14.95 -11.50
CA LEU A 64 -4.16 14.44 -10.14
C LEU A 64 -5.49 13.73 -9.92
N THR A 65 -5.49 12.80 -8.98
CA THR A 65 -6.70 12.23 -8.37
C THR A 65 -6.86 12.82 -6.98
N TYR A 66 -7.97 13.49 -6.73
CA TYR A 66 -8.37 13.89 -5.38
C TYR A 66 -9.18 12.77 -4.75
N LYS A 67 -8.82 12.34 -3.53
CA LYS A 67 -9.38 11.16 -2.88
C LYS A 67 -9.82 11.43 -1.44
N TRP A 68 -10.94 10.86 -1.05
CA TRP A 68 -11.45 10.82 0.33
C TRP A 68 -12.07 9.42 0.59
N PRO A 69 -12.49 9.08 1.82
CA PRO A 69 -12.87 7.70 2.15
C PRO A 69 -13.95 7.11 1.26
N THR A 70 -14.93 7.92 0.87
CA THR A 70 -16.13 7.49 0.14
C THR A 70 -16.11 7.85 -1.34
N GLY A 71 -15.02 8.46 -1.86
CA GLY A 71 -15.02 8.90 -3.25
C GLY A 71 -13.71 9.49 -3.77
N THR A 72 -13.71 9.77 -5.07
CA THR A 72 -12.62 10.44 -5.77
C THR A 72 -13.18 11.42 -6.81
N THR A 73 -12.36 12.38 -7.21
CA THR A 73 -12.63 13.22 -8.39
C THR A 73 -11.33 13.54 -9.12
N PRO A 74 -11.34 13.61 -10.47
CA PRO A 74 -10.18 14.07 -11.22
C PRO A 74 -9.90 15.55 -10.97
N GLY A 75 -8.63 15.91 -11.08
CA GLY A 75 -8.17 17.29 -11.04
C GLY A 75 -6.79 17.42 -11.65
N ALA A 76 -6.16 18.57 -11.42
CA ALA A 76 -4.78 18.78 -11.83
C ALA A 76 -4.09 19.83 -10.98
N LEU A 77 -2.77 19.70 -10.87
CA LEU A 77 -1.89 20.75 -10.41
C LEU A 77 -1.36 21.50 -11.63
N VAL A 78 -1.70 22.78 -11.77
CA VAL A 78 -1.22 23.63 -12.85
C VAL A 78 -0.03 24.43 -12.36
N PHE A 79 1.13 24.26 -12.99
CA PHE A 79 2.38 24.97 -12.68
C PHE A 79 2.49 26.29 -13.44
N ASN A 80 2.28 26.22 -14.77
CA ASN A 80 2.42 27.37 -15.67
C ASN A 80 1.03 27.96 -15.95
N SER A 81 0.60 28.91 -15.12
CA SER A 81 -0.50 29.81 -15.46
C SER A 81 0.00 31.24 -15.48
N ALA A 82 -0.67 32.11 -16.23
CA ALA A 82 -0.35 33.54 -16.30
C ALA A 82 -0.40 34.25 -14.93
N ASP A 83 -0.92 33.62 -13.87
CA ASP A 83 -1.02 34.18 -12.54
C ASP A 83 -0.24 33.37 -11.48
N ARG A 84 -0.78 32.24 -10.98
CA ARG A 84 -0.19 31.45 -9.87
C ARG A 84 -0.32 29.93 -10.12
N PRO A 85 0.55 29.07 -9.54
CA PRO A 85 0.26 27.65 -9.47
C PRO A 85 -1.07 27.41 -8.73
N HIS A 86 -1.81 26.37 -9.09
CA HIS A 86 -3.10 26.08 -8.46
C HIS A 86 -3.51 24.61 -8.58
N LEU A 87 -4.31 24.15 -7.60
CA LEU A 87 -5.02 22.88 -7.64
C LEU A 87 -6.38 23.11 -8.27
N LYS A 88 -6.62 22.61 -9.48
CA LYS A 88 -7.93 22.69 -10.17
C LYS A 88 -8.67 21.36 -10.17
N TRP A 89 -9.98 21.41 -10.21
CA TRP A 89 -10.87 20.28 -10.45
C TRP A 89 -11.73 20.53 -11.70
N GLU A 90 -12.41 19.49 -12.16
CA GLU A 90 -13.33 19.59 -13.29
C GLU A 90 -14.55 20.44 -12.95
N THR A 91 -14.79 21.53 -13.69
CA THR A 91 -15.92 22.44 -13.47
C THR A 91 -17.26 21.71 -13.38
N GLY A 92 -17.49 20.72 -14.26
CA GLY A 92 -18.76 19.99 -14.32
C GLY A 92 -19.01 19.07 -13.13
N LEU A 93 -17.96 18.69 -12.40
CA LEU A 93 -18.05 17.86 -11.19
C LEU A 93 -18.13 18.71 -9.91
N GLY A 94 -17.73 19.98 -10.00
CA GLY A 94 -17.64 20.88 -8.86
C GLY A 94 -16.44 20.56 -7.95
N ALA A 95 -16.36 21.28 -6.84
CA ALA A 95 -15.28 21.09 -5.89
C ALA A 95 -15.29 19.68 -5.28
N PRO A 96 -14.12 19.13 -4.89
CA PRO A 96 -14.06 17.85 -4.21
C PRO A 96 -14.99 17.82 -3.00
N GLN A 97 -15.72 16.72 -2.85
CA GLN A 97 -16.76 16.59 -1.83
C GLN A 97 -16.22 16.87 -0.42
N ALA A 98 -15.03 16.35 -0.10
CA ALA A 98 -14.35 16.58 1.18
C ALA A 98 -14.10 18.07 1.55
N TRP A 99 -14.16 18.98 0.57
CA TRP A 99 -13.97 20.42 0.76
C TRP A 99 -15.23 21.25 0.51
N ARG A 100 -16.35 20.60 0.19
CA ARG A 100 -17.65 21.23 -0.03
C ARG A 100 -18.43 21.35 1.28
N MET A 101 -19.32 22.34 1.34
CA MET A 101 -20.29 22.47 2.42
C MET A 101 -21.43 21.45 2.30
N SER A 102 -21.97 21.02 3.44
CA SER A 102 -23.16 20.16 3.53
C SER A 102 -24.13 20.70 4.58
N LEU A 103 -25.43 20.45 4.40
CA LEU A 103 -26.45 20.88 5.36
C LEU A 103 -26.29 20.20 6.72
N GLU A 104 -25.93 18.90 6.71
CA GLU A 104 -25.86 18.06 7.91
C GLU A 104 -24.63 17.15 7.87
N PRO A 105 -23.40 17.72 7.93
CA PRO A 105 -22.20 16.90 7.95
C PRO A 105 -22.08 16.17 9.29
N ASN A 106 -21.57 14.94 9.24
CA ASN A 106 -21.27 14.09 10.37
C ASN A 106 -20.02 13.24 10.11
N ASP A 107 -19.61 12.45 11.09
CA ASP A 107 -18.44 11.58 11.07
C ASP A 107 -18.45 10.51 9.96
N ALA A 108 -19.62 10.18 9.40
CA ALA A 108 -19.76 9.25 8.29
C ALA A 108 -19.80 9.94 6.90
N THR A 109 -20.04 11.24 6.83
CA THR A 109 -20.08 11.99 5.55
C THR A 109 -18.68 12.34 5.05
N ALA A 110 -18.55 12.61 3.75
CA ALA A 110 -17.29 13.12 3.19
C ALA A 110 -17.08 14.60 3.58
N GLU A 111 -18.16 15.37 3.57
CA GLU A 111 -18.21 16.79 3.90
C GLU A 111 -18.01 17.02 5.39
N THR A 112 -17.32 18.10 5.75
CA THR A 112 -17.10 18.49 7.16
C THR A 112 -17.67 19.87 7.49
N ILE A 113 -17.78 20.74 6.48
CA ILE A 113 -18.11 22.15 6.70
C ILE A 113 -19.64 22.31 6.64
N PRO A 114 -20.31 22.76 7.72
CA PRO A 114 -21.76 22.91 7.69
C PRO A 114 -22.19 24.15 6.90
N GLY A 115 -23.20 24.00 6.05
CA GLY A 115 -23.82 25.09 5.32
C GLY A 115 -24.62 24.63 4.11
N ASN A 116 -25.46 25.51 3.61
CA ASN A 116 -26.27 25.25 2.42
C ASN A 116 -25.45 25.51 1.16
N PRO A 117 -25.13 24.47 0.35
CA PRO A 117 -24.34 24.64 -0.88
C PRO A 117 -25.20 24.96 -2.11
N ALA A 118 -26.49 25.27 -1.94
CA ALA A 118 -27.46 25.39 -3.04
C ALA A 118 -27.90 26.83 -3.34
N HIS A 119 -27.35 27.84 -2.66
CA HIS A 119 -27.70 29.23 -2.97
C HIS A 119 -27.20 29.61 -4.36
N LEU A 120 -28.02 30.37 -5.07
CA LEU A 120 -27.72 30.83 -6.42
C LEU A 120 -27.25 32.29 -6.45
N ASP A 121 -27.51 33.05 -5.38
CA ASP A 121 -27.12 34.45 -5.27
C ASP A 121 -25.88 34.63 -4.39
N PHE A 122 -25.12 35.67 -4.72
CA PHE A 122 -23.86 36.00 -4.06
C PHE A 122 -24.03 36.26 -2.56
N ALA A 123 -25.08 36.96 -2.15
CA ALA A 123 -25.22 37.42 -0.78
C ALA A 123 -25.52 36.25 0.16
N ALA A 124 -26.42 35.34 -0.24
CA ALA A 124 -26.73 34.14 0.53
C ALA A 124 -25.52 33.20 0.58
N ALA A 125 -24.82 32.99 -0.53
CA ALA A 125 -23.61 32.17 -0.56
C ALA A 125 -22.51 32.74 0.36
N GLU A 126 -22.22 34.04 0.32
CA GLU A 126 -21.23 34.65 1.22
C GLU A 126 -21.65 34.59 2.69
N ASN A 127 -22.96 34.70 2.95
CA ASN A 127 -23.48 34.63 4.31
C ASN A 127 -23.27 33.24 4.94
N GLU A 128 -23.22 32.17 4.14
CA GLU A 128 -22.89 30.83 4.65
C GLU A 128 -21.52 30.78 5.34
N LEU A 129 -20.53 31.52 4.84
CA LEU A 129 -19.22 31.64 5.50
C LEU A 129 -19.32 32.36 6.85
N ALA A 130 -20.12 33.42 6.93
CA ALA A 130 -20.29 34.20 8.16
C ALA A 130 -21.00 33.41 9.26
N LEU A 131 -21.92 32.50 8.88
CA LEU A 131 -22.70 31.68 9.80
C LEU A 131 -21.93 30.47 10.38
N LEU A 132 -20.71 30.17 9.92
CA LEU A 132 -19.99 28.97 10.35
C LEU A 132 -19.73 28.92 11.85
N ALA A 133 -19.22 30.02 12.42
CA ALA A 133 -18.95 30.09 13.84
C ALA A 133 -20.23 29.98 14.67
N ASP A 134 -21.30 30.67 14.25
CA ASP A 134 -22.62 30.62 14.90
C ASP A 134 -23.29 29.25 14.82
N ARG A 135 -22.92 28.43 13.82
CA ARG A 135 -23.34 27.04 13.69
C ARG A 135 -22.49 26.07 14.52
N GLY A 136 -21.49 26.57 15.24
CA GLY A 136 -20.60 25.75 16.08
C GLY A 136 -19.45 25.09 15.32
N ALA A 137 -19.20 25.47 14.06
CA ALA A 137 -18.13 24.87 13.26
C ALA A 137 -16.72 25.43 13.57
N GLY A 138 -16.63 26.50 14.36
CA GLY A 138 -15.38 27.20 14.61
C GLY A 138 -14.71 27.68 13.31
N GLN A 139 -13.40 27.46 13.18
CA GLN A 139 -12.61 27.82 11.99
C GLN A 139 -12.23 26.58 11.17
N PRO A 140 -12.74 26.41 9.94
CA PRO A 140 -12.35 25.29 9.10
C PRO A 140 -10.95 25.44 8.47
N TYR A 141 -10.34 24.29 8.18
CA TYR A 141 -9.10 24.12 7.45
C TYR A 141 -9.26 23.01 6.41
N LEU A 142 -8.83 23.27 5.16
CA LEU A 142 -8.75 22.25 4.13
C LEU A 142 -7.34 21.66 4.16
N VAL A 143 -7.22 20.34 4.09
CA VAL A 143 -5.95 19.63 4.12
C VAL A 143 -5.84 18.75 2.88
N ALA A 144 -4.71 18.86 2.17
CA ALA A 144 -4.32 17.94 1.11
C ALA A 144 -3.06 17.19 1.53
N ILE A 145 -3.10 15.86 1.46
CA ILE A 145 -2.04 14.95 1.90
C ILE A 145 -1.54 14.15 0.70
N LYS A 146 -0.22 14.15 0.47
CA LYS A 146 0.43 13.27 -0.50
C LYS A 146 1.14 12.13 0.25
N LEU A 147 0.85 10.89 -0.16
CA LEU A 147 1.54 9.70 0.33
C LEU A 147 2.77 9.42 -0.54
N ARG A 148 3.81 8.80 0.05
CA ARG A 148 5.11 8.57 -0.62
C ARG A 148 4.99 7.75 -1.90
N ASP A 149 4.25 6.66 -1.86
CA ASP A 149 4.16 5.70 -2.97
C ASP A 149 3.00 6.00 -3.94
N GLU A 150 2.36 7.17 -3.80
CA GLU A 150 1.30 7.64 -4.69
C GLU A 150 1.77 8.88 -5.47
N SER A 151 2.12 8.68 -6.74
CA SER A 151 2.69 9.76 -7.58
C SER A 151 1.69 10.84 -7.98
N ARG A 152 0.40 10.49 -8.11
CA ARG A 152 -0.65 11.38 -8.67
C ARG A 152 -1.91 11.49 -7.82
N THR A 153 -1.83 11.17 -6.54
CA THR A 153 -3.00 11.21 -5.64
C THR A 153 -2.78 12.22 -4.53
N LEU A 154 -3.82 13.01 -4.25
CA LEU A 154 -3.91 13.84 -3.05
C LEU A 154 -5.14 13.42 -2.25
N HIS A 155 -4.91 12.99 -1.01
CA HIS A 155 -5.98 12.71 -0.06
C HIS A 155 -6.46 14.01 0.56
N LEU A 156 -7.76 14.26 0.47
CA LEU A 156 -8.36 15.51 0.91
C LEU A 156 -9.15 15.28 2.20
N ARG A 157 -8.93 16.16 3.18
CA ARG A 157 -9.70 16.23 4.43
C ARG A 157 -10.07 17.67 4.74
N ALA A 158 -11.00 17.84 5.67
CA ALA A 158 -11.26 19.11 6.31
C ALA A 158 -11.36 18.89 7.83
N TYR A 159 -10.86 19.86 8.59
CA TYR A 159 -10.87 19.85 10.05
C TYR A 159 -11.33 21.21 10.56
N LEU A 160 -11.90 21.23 11.76
CA LEU A 160 -12.48 22.39 12.40
C LEU A 160 -11.68 22.74 13.64
N LYS A 161 -11.20 23.97 13.74
CA LYS A 161 -10.52 24.45 14.94
C LYS A 161 -11.54 25.09 15.88
N ASP A 162 -11.45 24.72 17.15
CA ASP A 162 -12.33 25.15 18.23
C ASP A 162 -13.83 24.93 17.89
N PRO A 163 -14.25 23.72 17.44
CA PRO A 163 -15.65 23.44 17.19
C PRO A 163 -16.45 23.24 18.49
N ASP A 164 -17.77 23.39 18.41
CA ASP A 164 -18.69 22.99 19.47
C ASP A 164 -18.78 21.45 19.57
N GLU A 165 -19.38 20.95 20.65
CA GLU A 165 -19.48 19.50 20.96
C GLU A 165 -20.09 18.67 19.81
N GLY A 166 -21.05 19.22 19.07
CA GLY A 166 -21.68 18.57 17.91
C GLY A 166 -20.72 18.32 16.72
N PHE A 167 -19.57 18.99 16.70
CA PHE A 167 -18.55 18.91 15.66
C PHE A 167 -17.19 18.39 16.18
N ALA A 168 -17.13 17.89 17.41
CA ALA A 168 -15.90 17.39 18.02
C ALA A 168 -15.23 16.23 17.23
N TRP A 169 -16.02 15.48 16.46
CA TRP A 169 -15.52 14.43 15.54
C TRP A 169 -14.64 14.97 14.42
N ALA A 170 -14.70 16.28 14.13
CA ALA A 170 -13.91 16.93 13.09
C ALA A 170 -12.84 17.87 13.65
N ASP A 171 -12.59 17.84 14.96
CA ASP A 171 -11.68 18.76 15.63
C ASP A 171 -10.26 18.64 15.05
N LEU A 172 -9.64 19.78 14.77
CA LEU A 172 -8.23 19.89 14.37
C LEU A 172 -7.30 19.27 15.42
N GLY A 173 -7.73 19.18 16.68
CA GLY A 173 -7.06 18.47 17.77
C GLY A 173 -6.83 16.98 17.49
N LEU A 174 -7.60 16.36 16.59
CA LEU A 174 -7.41 14.96 16.16
C LEU A 174 -6.21 14.77 15.24
N VAL A 175 -5.67 15.86 14.69
CA VAL A 175 -4.54 15.86 13.76
C VAL A 175 -3.22 15.95 14.54
N PRO A 176 -2.11 15.33 14.10
CA PRO A 176 -0.82 15.42 14.79
C PRO A 176 -0.37 16.86 15.06
N HIS A 177 0.31 17.05 16.18
CA HIS A 177 0.71 18.38 16.68
C HIS A 177 1.45 19.22 15.62
N GLU A 178 2.33 18.61 14.83
CA GLU A 178 3.07 19.30 13.77
C GLU A 178 2.17 19.89 12.68
N ILE A 179 1.04 19.25 12.36
CA ILE A 179 0.07 19.75 11.39
C ILE A 179 -0.83 20.81 12.03
N GLN A 180 -1.14 20.70 13.33
CA GLN A 180 -1.81 21.77 14.07
C GLN A 180 -0.96 23.05 14.08
N VAL A 181 0.34 22.91 14.33
CA VAL A 181 1.33 24.01 14.23
C VAL A 181 1.40 24.56 12.81
N LEU A 182 1.32 23.69 11.79
CA LEU A 182 1.27 24.11 10.39
C LEU A 182 0.01 24.94 10.08
N ALA A 183 -1.16 24.49 10.54
CA ALA A 183 -2.42 25.20 10.40
C ALA A 183 -2.39 26.58 11.09
N ALA A 184 -1.80 26.66 12.28
CA ALA A 184 -1.64 27.91 13.03
C ALA A 184 -0.78 28.97 12.31
N LYS A 185 0.06 28.58 11.34
CA LYS A 185 0.82 29.53 10.50
C LYS A 185 -0.03 30.19 9.41
N THR A 186 -1.28 29.77 9.24
CA THR A 186 -2.18 30.28 8.21
C THR A 186 -3.18 31.29 8.78
N SER A 187 -3.69 32.16 7.90
CA SER A 187 -4.70 33.16 8.23
C SER A 187 -5.38 33.65 6.95
N GLN A 188 -6.38 34.52 7.07
CA GLN A 188 -7.00 35.16 5.90
C GLN A 188 -6.00 35.89 4.98
N ARG A 189 -4.90 36.42 5.52
CA ARG A 189 -3.85 37.12 4.74
C ARG A 189 -2.76 36.19 4.21
N SER A 190 -2.56 35.05 4.86
CA SER A 190 -1.60 34.01 4.48
C SER A 190 -2.30 32.67 4.51
N ALA A 191 -3.12 32.41 3.49
CA ALA A 191 -4.10 31.33 3.53
C ALA A 191 -3.50 29.92 3.42
N LEU A 192 -2.18 29.76 3.22
CA LEU A 192 -1.55 28.48 2.95
C LEU A 192 -0.30 28.29 3.79
N ALA A 193 -0.12 27.07 4.27
CA ALA A 193 1.14 26.56 4.80
C ALA A 193 1.31 25.11 4.36
N TRP A 194 2.56 24.67 4.22
CA TRP A 194 2.88 23.32 3.75
C TRP A 194 4.11 22.78 4.47
N SER A 195 4.26 21.46 4.48
CA SER A 195 5.43 20.78 5.04
C SER A 195 5.81 19.56 4.20
N LEU A 196 7.11 19.30 4.10
CA LEU A 196 7.66 18.04 3.61
C LEU A 196 7.93 17.14 4.81
N LEU A 197 7.52 15.89 4.72
CA LEU A 197 7.65 14.91 5.78
C LEU A 197 8.56 13.77 5.35
N HIS A 198 9.52 13.44 6.20
CA HIS A 198 10.47 12.36 6.00
C HIS A 198 9.92 11.08 6.64
N SER A 199 8.72 10.68 6.25
CA SER A 199 8.08 9.47 6.77
C SER A 199 8.41 8.27 5.89
N ALA A 200 8.75 7.13 6.48
CA ALA A 200 9.01 5.88 5.77
C ALA A 200 8.88 4.66 6.71
N GLY A 201 8.96 3.46 6.14
CA GLY A 201 8.78 2.20 6.87
C GLY A 201 7.31 1.79 6.97
N THR A 202 7.01 0.94 7.94
CA THR A 202 5.68 0.37 8.17
C THR A 202 5.18 0.70 9.57
N THR A 203 3.86 0.89 9.75
CA THR A 203 3.31 1.03 11.10
C THR A 203 3.26 -0.33 11.80
N PRO A 204 3.63 -0.40 13.09
CA PRO A 204 3.46 -1.62 13.86
C PRO A 204 1.97 -1.95 14.01
N THR A 205 1.67 -3.24 14.15
CA THR A 205 0.35 -3.68 14.61
C THR A 205 0.30 -3.62 16.14
N ALA A 206 -0.89 -3.65 16.74
CA ALA A 206 -1.03 -3.65 18.20
C ALA A 206 -0.23 -4.78 18.89
N THR A 207 -0.15 -5.96 18.25
CA THR A 207 0.65 -7.09 18.75
C THR A 207 2.15 -6.81 18.69
N ILE A 208 2.61 -6.14 17.63
CA ILE A 208 4.01 -5.76 17.51
C ILE A 208 4.36 -4.64 18.49
N ASP A 209 3.48 -3.66 18.68
CA ASP A 209 3.66 -2.62 19.69
C ASP A 209 3.79 -3.19 21.10
N ASP A 210 2.88 -4.09 21.52
CA ASP A 210 2.98 -4.77 22.82
C ASP A 210 4.29 -5.55 22.96
N THR A 211 4.68 -6.26 21.89
CA THR A 211 5.94 -7.02 21.87
C THR A 211 7.15 -6.10 22.01
N MET A 212 7.16 -4.97 21.31
CA MET A 212 8.21 -3.96 21.38
C MET A 212 8.29 -3.36 22.78
N SER A 213 7.17 -2.99 23.39
CA SER A 213 7.12 -2.51 24.78
C SER A 213 7.72 -3.53 25.75
N ARG A 214 7.35 -4.81 25.63
CA ARG A 214 7.91 -5.89 26.46
C ARG A 214 9.41 -6.09 26.26
N LEU A 215 9.91 -5.93 25.03
CA LEU A 215 11.34 -6.01 24.73
C LEU A 215 12.13 -4.83 25.32
N THR A 216 11.54 -3.63 25.32
CA THR A 216 12.15 -2.43 25.91
C THR A 216 12.13 -2.48 27.45
N GLU A 217 11.05 -2.97 28.05
CA GLU A 217 10.89 -3.00 29.52
C GLU A 217 11.59 -4.19 30.19
N SER A 218 11.82 -5.29 29.45
CA SER A 218 12.42 -6.50 30.02
C SER A 218 13.94 -6.41 30.17
N GLY A 219 14.44 -6.68 31.38
CA GLY A 219 15.87 -6.90 31.63
C GLY A 219 16.43 -8.20 31.04
N ASN A 220 15.57 -9.10 30.53
CA ASN A 220 15.95 -10.33 29.84
C ASN A 220 15.17 -10.47 28.53
N ARG A 221 15.71 -9.86 27.47
CA ARG A 221 15.08 -9.84 26.14
C ARG A 221 15.09 -11.20 25.45
N THR A 222 16.09 -12.03 25.72
CA THR A 222 16.18 -13.40 25.19
C THR A 222 14.96 -14.22 25.61
N ALA A 223 14.55 -14.14 26.88
CA ALA A 223 13.36 -14.83 27.37
C ALA A 223 12.07 -14.34 26.69
N VAL A 224 11.98 -13.04 26.37
CA VAL A 224 10.84 -12.49 25.62
C VAL A 224 10.81 -13.08 24.21
N ILE A 225 11.95 -13.09 23.51
CA ILE A 225 12.08 -13.66 22.16
C ILE A 225 11.74 -15.15 22.16
N GLU A 226 12.24 -15.92 23.12
CA GLU A 226 11.99 -17.37 23.24
C GLU A 226 10.50 -17.71 23.40
N ALA A 227 9.75 -16.83 24.07
CA ALA A 227 8.33 -16.97 24.33
C ALA A 227 7.43 -16.47 23.19
N LEU A 228 7.97 -15.85 22.14
CA LEU A 228 7.15 -15.38 21.02
C LEU A 228 6.61 -16.56 20.20
N GLU A 229 5.35 -16.46 19.82
CA GLU A 229 4.76 -17.35 18.82
C GLU A 229 5.46 -17.14 17.47
N PRO A 230 5.61 -18.19 16.63
CA PRO A 230 6.34 -18.09 15.37
C PRO A 230 5.85 -17.00 14.42
N ASP A 231 4.54 -16.77 14.35
CA ASP A 231 3.95 -15.77 13.46
C ASP A 231 4.21 -14.34 13.95
N VAL A 232 4.15 -14.12 15.28
CA VAL A 232 4.51 -12.85 15.91
C VAL A 232 6.00 -12.55 15.72
N GLY A 233 6.86 -13.55 15.91
CA GLY A 233 8.30 -13.41 15.68
C GLY A 233 8.64 -13.01 14.25
N ARG A 234 7.98 -13.62 13.24
CA ARG A 234 8.17 -13.24 11.83
C ARG A 234 7.62 -11.85 11.50
N ALA A 235 6.46 -11.49 12.04
CA ALA A 235 5.90 -10.15 11.87
C ALA A 235 6.81 -9.08 12.49
N LEU A 236 7.42 -9.38 13.65
CA LEU A 236 8.40 -8.52 14.30
C LEU A 236 9.65 -8.31 13.45
N ILE A 237 10.19 -9.38 12.85
CA ILE A 237 11.31 -9.28 11.88
C ILE A 237 10.93 -8.36 10.72
N GLY A 238 9.74 -8.55 10.14
CA GLY A 238 9.25 -7.71 9.03
C GLY A 238 9.19 -6.23 9.40
N TYR A 239 8.67 -5.91 10.59
CA TYR A 239 8.63 -4.54 11.09
C TYR A 239 10.03 -3.96 11.35
N LEU A 240 10.91 -4.69 12.04
CA LEU A 240 12.25 -4.22 12.41
C LEU A 240 13.18 -3.98 11.21
N ARG A 241 12.93 -4.62 10.06
CA ARG A 241 13.67 -4.32 8.82
C ARG A 241 13.35 -2.95 8.23
N ALA A 242 12.15 -2.43 8.45
CA ALA A 242 11.71 -1.14 7.94
C ALA A 242 10.75 -0.47 8.94
N PRO A 243 11.24 -0.09 10.13
CA PRO A 243 10.41 0.45 11.18
C PRO A 243 9.85 1.81 10.76
N GLY A 244 8.56 1.99 11.01
CA GLY A 244 7.86 3.22 10.70
C GLY A 244 8.42 4.41 11.48
N HIS A 245 8.70 5.50 10.78
CA HIS A 245 9.02 6.78 11.37
C HIS A 245 8.31 7.92 10.63
N GLY A 246 8.17 9.07 11.29
CA GLY A 246 7.43 10.21 10.75
C GLY A 246 5.92 10.07 10.94
N LEU A 247 5.14 10.63 10.01
CA LEU A 247 3.68 10.56 10.02
C LEU A 247 3.15 9.60 8.97
N PHE A 248 2.13 8.84 9.38
CA PHE A 248 1.38 7.95 8.52
C PHE A 248 -0.08 8.42 8.45
N PHE A 249 -0.73 8.06 7.35
CA PHE A 249 -2.11 8.43 7.09
C PHE A 249 -2.89 7.24 6.51
N ASP A 250 -4.03 6.93 7.11
CA ASP A 250 -4.95 5.90 6.64
C ASP A 250 -5.95 6.51 5.65
N PRO A 251 -5.84 6.20 4.35
CA PRO A 251 -6.69 6.80 3.33
C PRO A 251 -8.17 6.41 3.44
N VAL A 252 -8.51 5.33 4.17
CA VAL A 252 -9.91 4.87 4.32
C VAL A 252 -10.64 5.50 5.51
N ARG A 253 -9.93 6.20 6.40
CA ARG A 253 -10.51 6.91 7.54
C ARG A 253 -10.69 8.39 7.24
N ASN A 254 -11.70 9.04 7.83
CA ASN A 254 -11.94 10.46 7.58
C ASN A 254 -11.09 11.33 8.51
N HIS A 255 -11.58 11.64 9.71
CA HIS A 255 -10.95 12.59 10.64
C HIS A 255 -9.86 11.94 11.50
N ASP A 256 -10.09 10.71 11.93
CA ASP A 256 -9.19 9.89 12.76
C ASP A 256 -8.15 9.09 11.94
N ALA A 257 -7.71 9.68 10.83
CA ALA A 257 -6.88 9.00 9.83
C ALA A 257 -5.37 9.01 10.11
N TRP A 258 -4.88 9.83 11.04
CA TRP A 258 -3.45 9.98 11.27
C TRP A 258 -2.91 8.94 12.24
N VAL A 259 -1.73 8.42 11.93
CA VAL A 259 -0.99 7.49 12.80
C VAL A 259 0.44 8.00 12.92
N GLN A 260 0.93 8.11 14.14
CA GLN A 260 2.33 8.43 14.40
C GLN A 260 2.93 7.27 15.20
N PRO A 261 3.72 6.38 14.57
CA PRO A 261 4.34 5.28 15.29
C PRO A 261 5.26 5.82 16.38
N ALA A 262 5.29 5.14 17.52
CA ALA A 262 6.24 5.45 18.56
C ALA A 262 7.67 5.23 18.03
N PRO A 263 8.63 6.12 18.34
CA PRO A 263 10.01 5.87 17.99
C PRO A 263 10.50 4.58 18.66
N LEU A 264 11.35 3.83 17.95
CA LEU A 264 12.02 2.68 18.54
C LEU A 264 12.78 3.11 19.80
N GLY A 265 12.75 2.27 20.84
CA GLY A 265 13.62 2.45 22.01
C GLY A 265 15.07 2.59 21.58
N ALA A 266 15.80 3.55 22.15
CA ALA A 266 17.16 3.88 21.71
C ALA A 266 18.12 2.68 21.77
N ASP A 267 17.90 1.80 22.74
CA ASP A 267 18.57 0.51 22.92
C ASP A 267 18.28 -0.47 21.77
N ILE A 268 17.02 -0.59 21.35
CA ILE A 268 16.64 -1.48 20.25
C ILE A 268 17.11 -0.90 18.91
N ALA A 269 16.97 0.42 18.72
CA ALA A 269 17.44 1.09 17.51
C ALA A 269 18.96 0.96 17.32
N ALA A 270 19.74 1.00 18.42
CA ALA A 270 21.19 0.88 18.35
C ALA A 270 21.70 -0.55 18.07
N SER A 271 20.89 -1.57 18.39
CA SER A 271 21.26 -2.98 18.26
C SER A 271 20.31 -3.74 17.34
N ILE A 272 19.65 -3.05 16.41
CA ILE A 272 18.58 -3.64 15.59
C ILE A 272 19.06 -4.83 14.77
N ASP A 273 20.30 -4.77 14.26
CA ASP A 273 20.92 -5.85 13.50
C ASP A 273 21.15 -7.09 14.36
N ASP A 274 21.63 -6.92 15.60
CA ASP A 274 21.80 -8.01 16.56
C ASP A 274 20.45 -8.67 16.91
N PHE A 275 19.41 -7.85 17.09
CA PHE A 275 18.05 -8.36 17.32
C PHE A 275 17.52 -9.15 16.12
N LEU A 276 17.73 -8.63 14.90
CA LEU A 276 17.32 -9.31 13.68
C LEU A 276 18.04 -10.64 13.53
N GLU A 277 19.35 -10.72 13.81
CA GLU A 277 20.10 -11.98 13.75
C GLU A 277 19.52 -13.05 14.70
N VAL A 278 19.27 -12.68 15.96
CA VAL A 278 18.69 -13.59 16.96
C VAL A 278 17.27 -14.02 16.57
N LEU A 279 16.45 -13.07 16.12
CA LEU A 279 15.07 -13.34 15.70
C LEU A 279 15.03 -14.22 14.45
N GLU A 280 15.89 -13.98 13.45
CA GLU A 280 15.95 -14.77 12.22
C GLU A 280 16.51 -16.18 12.47
N ALA A 281 17.44 -16.34 13.41
CA ALA A 281 17.90 -17.67 13.83
C ALA A 281 16.78 -18.48 14.51
N ARG A 282 15.96 -17.82 15.35
CA ARG A 282 14.88 -18.46 16.13
C ARG A 282 13.60 -18.68 15.35
N PHE A 283 13.25 -17.70 14.54
CA PHE A 283 12.11 -17.65 13.63
C PHE A 283 12.66 -17.54 12.21
N PRO A 284 13.36 -18.58 11.73
CA PRO A 284 13.77 -18.60 10.35
C PRO A 284 12.52 -18.32 9.53
N VAL A 285 12.67 -17.46 8.52
CA VAL A 285 11.66 -17.35 7.47
C VAL A 285 11.47 -18.78 7.01
N ALA A 286 10.41 -19.39 7.50
CA ALA A 286 9.93 -20.58 6.91
C ALA A 286 9.49 -20.06 5.55
N VAL A 287 10.36 -20.22 4.56
CA VAL A 287 9.93 -20.67 3.26
C VAL A 287 9.10 -21.91 3.60
N GLN A 288 7.85 -21.71 3.99
CA GLN A 288 6.88 -22.77 4.16
C GLN A 288 6.60 -23.14 2.71
N ARG A 289 7.49 -24.01 2.23
CA ARG A 289 7.54 -24.56 0.88
C ARG A 289 6.17 -25.07 0.53
N ASP A 290 5.83 -25.05 -0.74
CA ASP A 290 4.51 -25.50 -1.18
C ASP A 290 4.21 -26.92 -0.68
N ALA A 291 5.21 -27.80 -0.68
CA ALA A 291 5.09 -29.15 -0.14
C ALA A 291 4.73 -29.18 1.36
N ALA A 292 5.30 -28.29 2.16
CA ALA A 292 5.02 -28.20 3.59
C ALA A 292 3.64 -27.57 3.85
N ALA A 293 3.27 -26.55 3.07
CA ALA A 293 1.97 -25.89 3.17
C ALA A 293 0.83 -26.84 2.76
N GLU A 294 1.04 -27.71 1.76
CA GLU A 294 0.08 -28.73 1.35
C GLU A 294 -0.17 -29.78 2.46
N ALA A 295 0.83 -30.03 3.30
CA ALA A 295 0.75 -30.98 4.42
C ALA A 295 0.11 -30.39 5.69
N LEU A 296 -0.13 -29.08 5.74
CA LEU A 296 -0.79 -28.44 6.89
C LEU A 296 -2.21 -28.99 7.09
N GLU A 297 -2.68 -28.90 8.34
CA GLU A 297 -4.10 -29.11 8.64
C GLU A 297 -4.95 -28.11 7.85
N SER A 298 -6.09 -28.57 7.37
CA SER A 298 -7.00 -27.77 6.54
C SER A 298 -8.43 -28.00 6.96
N ASP A 299 -9.27 -27.02 6.69
CA ASP A 299 -10.71 -27.14 6.83
C ASP A 299 -11.35 -27.55 5.49
N PRO A 300 -12.02 -28.71 5.39
CA PRO A 300 -12.67 -29.15 4.15
C PRO A 300 -13.67 -28.14 3.56
N GLU A 301 -14.39 -27.40 4.41
CA GLU A 301 -15.37 -26.40 3.96
C GLU A 301 -14.68 -25.17 3.36
N GLU A 302 -13.57 -24.77 3.96
CA GLU A 302 -12.76 -23.64 3.50
C GLU A 302 -12.01 -23.99 2.21
N VAL A 303 -11.48 -25.22 2.09
CA VAL A 303 -10.90 -25.74 0.84
C VAL A 303 -11.93 -25.65 -0.29
N GLU A 304 -13.17 -26.04 -0.06
CA GLU A 304 -14.22 -25.97 -1.07
C GLU A 304 -14.60 -24.52 -1.41
N THR A 305 -14.54 -23.62 -0.42
CA THR A 305 -14.72 -22.18 -0.65
C THR A 305 -13.63 -21.63 -1.58
N PHE A 306 -12.36 -21.99 -1.33
CA PHE A 306 -11.26 -21.60 -2.20
C PHE A 306 -11.34 -22.22 -3.60
N ARG A 307 -11.78 -23.48 -3.74
CA ARG A 307 -12.03 -24.08 -5.06
C ARG A 307 -13.06 -23.28 -5.87
N LYS A 308 -14.15 -22.85 -5.23
CA LYS A 308 -15.17 -22.00 -5.87
C LYS A 308 -14.60 -20.63 -6.25
N LYS A 309 -13.68 -20.07 -5.44
CA LYS A 309 -12.97 -18.83 -5.79
C LYS A 309 -12.11 -19.01 -7.04
N ILE A 310 -11.34 -20.10 -7.14
CA ILE A 310 -10.53 -20.45 -8.32
C ILE A 310 -11.42 -20.56 -9.56
N GLN A 311 -12.55 -21.26 -9.48
CA GLN A 311 -13.51 -21.40 -10.59
C GLN A 311 -14.11 -20.06 -11.06
N ARG A 312 -14.16 -19.06 -10.16
CA ARG A 312 -14.65 -17.70 -10.46
C ARG A 312 -13.52 -16.73 -10.82
N MET A 313 -12.30 -17.25 -11.01
CA MET A 313 -11.10 -16.46 -11.30
C MET A 313 -10.81 -15.37 -10.25
N SER A 314 -11.11 -15.66 -8.98
CA SER A 314 -10.85 -14.77 -7.84
C SER A 314 -9.70 -15.35 -7.01
N TYR A 315 -8.49 -14.84 -7.22
CA TYR A 315 -7.28 -15.52 -6.73
C TYR A 315 -6.70 -14.95 -5.43
N GLU A 316 -7.25 -13.84 -4.94
CA GLU A 316 -6.72 -13.15 -3.78
C GLU A 316 -6.96 -13.91 -2.46
N VAL A 317 -5.94 -13.98 -1.60
CA VAL A 317 -6.05 -14.43 -0.21
C VAL A 317 -5.32 -13.44 0.68
N ALA A 318 -6.05 -12.63 1.44
CA ALA A 318 -5.47 -11.56 2.24
C ALA A 318 -4.68 -12.07 3.45
N ASP A 319 -3.56 -11.41 3.76
CA ASP A 319 -2.72 -11.74 4.93
C ASP A 319 -3.47 -11.66 6.26
N SER A 320 -4.42 -10.73 6.39
CA SER A 320 -5.25 -10.54 7.59
C SER A 320 -6.18 -11.71 7.91
N THR A 321 -6.36 -12.66 6.98
CA THR A 321 -7.24 -13.82 7.13
C THR A 321 -6.50 -15.15 7.27
N ALA A 322 -5.18 -15.16 7.08
CA ALA A 322 -4.41 -16.39 6.95
C ALA A 322 -3.95 -16.93 8.32
N THR A 323 -4.84 -17.61 9.03
CA THR A 323 -4.39 -18.56 10.07
C THR A 323 -3.58 -19.69 9.41
N VAL A 324 -2.75 -20.42 10.18
CA VAL A 324 -2.05 -21.62 9.68
C VAL A 324 -3.01 -22.61 9.01
N LYS A 325 -4.23 -22.73 9.54
CA LYS A 325 -5.31 -23.57 8.98
C LYS A 325 -5.83 -23.03 7.65
N THR A 326 -6.11 -21.73 7.57
CA THR A 326 -6.56 -21.06 6.33
C THR A 326 -5.53 -21.16 5.22
N ARG A 327 -4.24 -21.00 5.54
CA ARG A 327 -3.14 -21.24 4.60
C ARG A 327 -3.14 -22.67 4.08
N GLY A 328 -3.27 -23.66 4.97
CA GLY A 328 -3.37 -25.08 4.59
C GLY A 328 -4.57 -25.36 3.69
N SER A 329 -5.74 -24.77 3.99
CA SER A 329 -6.94 -24.87 3.16
C SER A 329 -6.75 -24.26 1.76
N ALA A 330 -6.18 -23.05 1.69
CA ALA A 330 -5.93 -22.36 0.43
C ALA A 330 -4.91 -23.11 -0.43
N GLN A 331 -3.80 -23.55 0.17
CA GLN A 331 -2.77 -24.32 -0.52
C GLN A 331 -3.33 -25.64 -1.08
N LYS A 332 -4.17 -26.37 -0.33
CA LYS A 332 -4.78 -27.61 -0.83
C LYS A 332 -5.72 -27.38 -2.01
N ALA A 333 -6.47 -26.27 -2.02
CA ALA A 333 -7.32 -25.91 -3.14
C ALA A 333 -6.50 -25.57 -4.39
N PHE A 334 -5.48 -24.71 -4.24
CA PHE A 334 -4.53 -24.35 -5.30
C PHE A 334 -3.81 -25.59 -5.85
N ALA A 335 -3.23 -26.41 -4.97
CA ALA A 335 -2.46 -27.58 -5.35
C ALA A 335 -3.31 -28.62 -6.09
N ALA A 336 -4.56 -28.81 -5.69
CA ALA A 336 -5.48 -29.67 -6.42
C ALA A 336 -5.74 -29.18 -7.85
N ALA A 337 -5.93 -27.87 -8.04
CA ALA A 337 -6.15 -27.27 -9.36
C ALA A 337 -4.92 -27.41 -10.26
N VAL A 338 -3.74 -27.03 -9.76
CA VAL A 338 -2.47 -27.14 -10.49
C VAL A 338 -2.18 -28.59 -10.86
N LYS A 339 -2.19 -29.52 -9.89
CA LYS A 339 -1.89 -30.94 -10.18
C LYS A 339 -2.89 -31.53 -11.18
N ALA A 340 -4.17 -31.16 -11.12
CA ALA A 340 -5.16 -31.58 -12.10
C ALA A 340 -4.86 -31.05 -13.52
N ASN A 341 -4.43 -29.79 -13.66
CA ASN A 341 -4.06 -29.20 -14.95
C ASN A 341 -2.90 -29.93 -15.63
N TYR A 342 -1.95 -30.46 -14.86
CA TYR A 342 -0.84 -31.28 -15.34
C TYR A 342 -1.15 -32.79 -15.37
N GLY A 343 -2.39 -33.22 -15.14
CA GLY A 343 -2.77 -34.63 -15.15
C GLY A 343 -2.09 -35.47 -14.04
N TYR A 344 -1.76 -34.84 -12.90
CA TYR A 344 -0.97 -35.42 -11.82
C TYR A 344 0.37 -35.98 -12.28
N ARG A 345 1.06 -35.21 -13.14
CA ARG A 345 2.40 -35.52 -13.63
C ARG A 345 3.31 -34.31 -13.44
N CYS A 346 4.54 -34.57 -12.96
CA CYS A 346 5.57 -33.55 -12.90
C CYS A 346 5.88 -33.03 -14.31
N ALA A 347 5.84 -31.71 -14.49
CA ALA A 347 6.00 -31.04 -15.78
C ALA A 347 7.42 -31.19 -16.37
N ILE A 348 8.41 -31.53 -15.54
CA ILE A 348 9.82 -31.64 -15.93
C ILE A 348 10.27 -33.11 -15.94
N THR A 349 10.11 -33.83 -14.84
CA THR A 349 10.60 -35.21 -14.71
C THR A 349 9.64 -36.28 -15.21
N GLY A 350 8.37 -35.92 -15.46
CA GLY A 350 7.34 -36.86 -15.88
C GLY A 350 6.87 -37.85 -14.81
N ILE A 351 7.33 -37.72 -13.54
CA ILE A 351 6.88 -38.54 -12.41
C ILE A 351 5.37 -38.38 -12.21
N GLU A 352 4.65 -39.49 -11.96
CA GLU A 352 3.20 -39.49 -11.71
C GLU A 352 2.83 -39.94 -10.29
N THR A 353 3.80 -40.40 -9.51
CA THR A 353 3.58 -40.82 -8.11
C THR A 353 3.20 -39.62 -7.27
N LYS A 354 1.94 -39.54 -6.84
CA LYS A 354 1.35 -38.37 -6.16
C LYS A 354 2.15 -37.85 -4.97
N ASP A 355 2.73 -38.74 -4.16
CA ASP A 355 3.51 -38.38 -2.97
C ASP A 355 4.80 -37.62 -3.30
N PHE A 356 5.27 -37.70 -4.55
CA PHE A 356 6.43 -36.96 -5.03
C PHE A 356 6.05 -35.65 -5.72
N LEU A 357 4.77 -35.34 -5.86
CA LEU A 357 4.29 -34.16 -6.57
C LEU A 357 3.95 -33.03 -5.62
N VAL A 358 4.38 -31.83 -5.98
CA VAL A 358 4.07 -30.57 -5.33
C VAL A 358 3.57 -29.58 -6.36
N ALA A 359 2.60 -28.75 -5.99
CA ALA A 359 2.21 -27.59 -6.78
C ALA A 359 3.08 -26.40 -6.38
N SER A 360 4.16 -26.19 -7.13
CA SER A 360 5.13 -25.13 -6.88
C SER A 360 4.61 -23.80 -7.40
N HIS A 361 4.60 -22.77 -6.56
CA HIS A 361 4.30 -21.41 -6.97
C HIS A 361 5.46 -20.83 -7.77
N ILE A 362 5.15 -20.18 -8.89
CA ILE A 362 6.14 -19.45 -9.70
C ILE A 362 6.54 -18.18 -8.94
N VAL A 363 5.57 -17.30 -8.67
CA VAL A 363 5.73 -16.18 -7.74
C VAL A 363 5.37 -16.66 -6.35
N PRO A 364 6.30 -16.63 -5.37
CA PRO A 364 6.07 -17.19 -4.04
C PRO A 364 4.85 -16.60 -3.35
N TRP A 365 4.16 -17.42 -2.55
CA TRP A 365 2.98 -17.04 -1.78
C TRP A 365 3.12 -15.71 -1.01
N SER A 366 4.29 -15.44 -0.45
CA SER A 366 4.57 -14.24 0.33
C SER A 366 4.63 -12.94 -0.48
N GLU A 367 4.89 -13.03 -1.78
CA GLU A 367 5.21 -11.85 -2.60
C GLU A 367 3.97 -11.14 -3.13
N ASP A 368 2.87 -11.85 -3.32
CA ASP A 368 1.70 -11.28 -3.98
C ASP A 368 0.40 -11.97 -3.57
N GLN A 369 -0.35 -11.32 -2.70
CA GLN A 369 -1.61 -11.84 -2.19
C GLN A 369 -2.69 -12.00 -3.28
N THR A 370 -2.59 -11.30 -4.39
CA THR A 370 -3.65 -11.22 -5.42
C THR A 370 -3.68 -12.44 -6.34
N ILE A 371 -2.58 -13.21 -6.40
CA ILE A 371 -2.40 -14.35 -7.31
C ILE A 371 -2.17 -15.69 -6.59
N ARG A 372 -2.42 -15.73 -5.28
CA ARG A 372 -2.15 -16.90 -4.41
C ARG A 372 -2.93 -18.16 -4.78
N LEU A 373 -4.09 -18.02 -5.39
CA LEU A 373 -4.88 -19.16 -5.86
C LEU A 373 -4.88 -19.30 -7.38
N ASP A 374 -4.12 -18.48 -8.12
CA ASP A 374 -4.11 -18.51 -9.59
C ASP A 374 -3.36 -19.75 -10.08
N PRO A 375 -4.03 -20.73 -10.73
CA PRO A 375 -3.33 -21.92 -11.23
C PRO A 375 -2.27 -21.60 -12.28
N SER A 376 -2.37 -20.47 -12.99
CA SER A 376 -1.32 -19.99 -13.91
C SER A 376 -0.06 -19.53 -13.19
N ASN A 377 -0.12 -19.31 -11.88
CA ASN A 377 1.02 -19.10 -10.99
C ASN A 377 1.58 -20.41 -10.42
N GLY A 378 1.15 -21.58 -10.93
CA GLY A 378 1.55 -22.89 -10.42
C GLY A 378 2.15 -23.82 -11.47
N ILE A 379 3.14 -24.60 -11.06
CA ILE A 379 3.73 -25.69 -11.85
C ILE A 379 3.73 -26.97 -11.02
N CYS A 380 3.22 -28.07 -11.58
CA CYS A 380 3.33 -29.36 -10.93
C CYS A 380 4.77 -29.89 -11.08
N LEU A 381 5.52 -29.96 -9.98
CA LEU A 381 6.91 -30.38 -9.96
C LEU A 381 7.09 -31.61 -9.06
N SER A 382 8.20 -32.31 -9.25
CA SER A 382 8.65 -33.33 -8.30
C SER A 382 9.39 -32.65 -7.15
N LEU A 383 9.39 -33.25 -5.95
CA LEU A 383 10.03 -32.65 -4.77
C LEU A 383 11.50 -32.20 -4.98
N LEU A 384 12.29 -32.95 -5.76
CA LEU A 384 13.68 -32.59 -6.08
C LEU A 384 13.74 -31.37 -7.00
N VAL A 385 12.92 -31.35 -8.06
CA VAL A 385 12.92 -30.28 -9.05
C VAL A 385 12.28 -29.01 -8.50
N ASP A 386 11.22 -29.14 -7.71
CA ASP A 386 10.66 -28.05 -6.90
C ASP A 386 11.75 -27.40 -6.06
N ARG A 387 12.57 -28.22 -5.38
CA ARG A 387 13.64 -27.69 -4.55
C ARG A 387 14.71 -26.93 -5.34
N ALA A 388 15.12 -27.47 -6.49
CA ALA A 388 16.06 -26.80 -7.39
C ALA A 388 15.48 -25.49 -7.95
N PHE A 389 14.18 -25.51 -8.30
CA PHE A 389 13.45 -24.35 -8.78
C PHE A 389 13.34 -23.28 -7.70
N GLU A 390 12.93 -23.64 -6.48
CA GLU A 390 12.84 -22.79 -5.29
C GLU A 390 14.16 -22.08 -4.98
N LYS A 391 15.28 -22.77 -5.18
CA LYS A 391 16.63 -22.25 -4.93
C LYS A 391 17.25 -21.49 -6.11
N GLY A 392 16.55 -21.43 -7.23
CA GLY A 392 17.05 -20.81 -8.46
C GLY A 392 18.22 -21.57 -9.09
N GLN A 393 18.44 -22.82 -8.70
CA GLN A 393 19.35 -23.74 -9.40
C GLN A 393 18.74 -24.19 -10.72
N LEU A 394 17.41 -24.19 -10.81
CA LEU A 394 16.65 -24.41 -12.04
C LEU A 394 15.75 -23.19 -12.26
N VAL A 395 15.79 -22.63 -13.46
CA VAL A 395 14.91 -21.52 -13.89
C VAL A 395 14.19 -21.91 -15.17
N ILE A 396 13.05 -21.27 -15.41
CA ILE A 396 12.23 -21.48 -16.60
C ILE A 396 12.18 -20.17 -17.37
N GLU A 397 12.60 -20.19 -18.62
CA GLU A 397 12.64 -19.05 -19.55
C GLU A 397 11.25 -18.74 -20.11
N ASP A 398 11.14 -17.63 -20.82
CA ASP A 398 9.89 -17.10 -21.37
C ASP A 398 9.21 -18.05 -22.37
N ASP A 399 10.00 -18.87 -23.05
CA ASP A 399 9.51 -19.88 -23.99
C ASP A 399 9.35 -21.26 -23.35
N LEU A 400 9.34 -21.32 -22.02
CA LEU A 400 9.26 -22.52 -21.18
C LEU A 400 10.50 -23.43 -21.27
N THR A 401 11.62 -22.94 -21.81
CA THR A 401 12.89 -23.66 -21.75
C THR A 401 13.42 -23.68 -20.32
N ILE A 402 13.87 -24.85 -19.88
CA ILE A 402 14.49 -25.06 -18.58
C ILE A 402 15.97 -24.69 -18.70
N ARG A 403 16.47 -23.92 -17.76
CA ARG A 403 17.90 -23.62 -17.60
C ARG A 403 18.37 -24.01 -16.21
N VAL A 404 19.54 -24.63 -16.14
CA VAL A 404 20.18 -24.93 -14.86
C VAL A 404 21.31 -23.92 -14.62
N ASP A 405 21.29 -23.28 -13.46
CA ASP A 405 22.37 -22.43 -12.97
C ASP A 405 23.44 -23.34 -12.34
N TRP A 406 24.38 -23.77 -13.17
CA TRP A 406 25.45 -24.70 -12.79
C TRP A 406 26.37 -24.12 -11.70
N ASP A 407 26.53 -22.79 -11.63
CA ASP A 407 27.31 -22.13 -10.58
C ASP A 407 26.63 -22.29 -9.21
N ARG A 408 25.29 -22.25 -9.16
CA ARG A 408 24.51 -22.50 -7.93
C ARG A 408 24.39 -23.97 -7.56
N VAL A 409 24.50 -24.87 -8.53
CA VAL A 409 24.60 -26.31 -8.24
C VAL A 409 25.97 -26.60 -7.62
N GLY A 410 27.02 -25.93 -8.08
CA GLY A 410 28.38 -26.08 -7.56
C GLY A 410 28.94 -27.49 -7.81
N ASP A 411 29.78 -27.95 -6.89
CA ASP A 411 30.48 -29.24 -7.02
C ASP A 411 29.64 -30.47 -6.61
N ASP A 412 28.32 -30.33 -6.40
CA ASP A 412 27.43 -31.45 -6.09
C ASP A 412 27.14 -32.29 -7.34
N TRP A 413 28.06 -33.23 -7.63
CA TRP A 413 27.96 -34.12 -8.80
C TRP A 413 26.67 -34.94 -8.84
N ALA A 414 26.10 -35.30 -7.69
CA ALA A 414 24.90 -36.12 -7.62
C ALA A 414 23.69 -35.29 -8.07
N LEU A 415 23.57 -34.06 -7.56
CA LEU A 415 22.55 -33.12 -8.01
C LEU A 415 22.73 -32.76 -9.49
N SER A 416 23.97 -32.48 -9.92
CA SER A 416 24.26 -32.14 -11.31
C SER A 416 23.79 -33.21 -12.28
N ARG A 417 24.15 -34.47 -12.01
CA ARG A 417 23.72 -35.62 -12.82
C ARG A 417 22.20 -35.79 -12.87
N HIS A 418 21.49 -35.38 -11.81
CA HIS A 418 20.03 -35.42 -11.78
C HIS A 418 19.38 -34.31 -12.61
N LEU A 419 19.98 -33.12 -12.68
CA LEU A 419 19.43 -31.95 -13.39
C LEU A 419 19.84 -31.88 -14.87
N GLU A 420 21.01 -32.41 -15.22
CA GLU A 420 21.61 -32.37 -16.57
C GLU A 420 20.65 -32.79 -17.70
N PRO A 421 19.83 -33.85 -17.58
CA PRO A 421 18.93 -34.24 -18.67
C PRO A 421 17.84 -33.21 -19.02
N TYR A 422 17.56 -32.28 -18.11
CA TYR A 422 16.48 -31.31 -18.24
C TYR A 422 16.95 -29.94 -18.73
N ASP A 423 18.24 -29.62 -18.62
CA ASP A 423 18.77 -28.34 -19.11
C ASP A 423 18.58 -28.23 -20.64
N GLY A 424 18.01 -27.12 -21.08
CA GLY A 424 17.64 -26.88 -22.48
C GLY A 424 16.38 -27.59 -22.98
N GLN A 425 15.72 -28.41 -22.15
CA GLN A 425 14.42 -29.01 -22.50
C GLN A 425 13.27 -28.03 -22.22
N LYS A 426 12.10 -28.25 -22.83
CA LYS A 426 10.90 -27.47 -22.51
C LYS A 426 10.11 -28.14 -21.39
N VAL A 427 9.54 -27.31 -20.51
CA VAL A 427 8.54 -27.75 -19.53
C VAL A 427 7.32 -28.29 -20.28
N SER A 428 6.79 -29.42 -19.82
CA SER A 428 5.54 -29.98 -20.37
C SER A 428 4.39 -29.02 -20.09
N ALA A 429 3.67 -28.60 -21.12
CA ALA A 429 2.55 -27.67 -20.95
C ALA A 429 1.38 -28.32 -20.20
N PRO A 430 0.68 -27.60 -19.32
CA PRO A 430 -0.55 -28.09 -18.71
C PRO A 430 -1.69 -28.11 -19.73
N THR A 431 -2.74 -28.86 -19.42
CA THR A 431 -3.95 -28.97 -20.24
C THR A 431 -4.76 -27.66 -20.25
N ASN A 432 -4.75 -26.94 -19.12
CA ASN A 432 -5.40 -25.64 -18.90
C ASN A 432 -4.48 -24.73 -18.05
N GLU A 433 -4.67 -23.41 -18.13
CA GLU A 433 -3.97 -22.41 -17.29
C GLU A 433 -2.44 -22.53 -17.34
N ALA A 434 -1.86 -22.25 -18.51
CA ALA A 434 -0.41 -22.28 -18.70
C ALA A 434 0.30 -21.22 -17.84
N PRO A 435 1.56 -21.48 -17.40
CA PRO A 435 2.37 -20.50 -16.70
C PRO A 435 2.38 -19.13 -17.38
N GLN A 436 1.95 -18.09 -16.67
CA GLN A 436 1.98 -16.74 -17.23
C GLN A 436 3.42 -16.22 -17.34
N LEU A 437 3.72 -15.61 -18.49
CA LEU A 437 5.01 -15.00 -18.79
C LEU A 437 5.48 -14.04 -17.69
N GLY A 438 4.59 -13.16 -17.21
CA GLY A 438 4.91 -12.20 -16.18
C GLY A 438 5.31 -12.84 -14.84
N TYR A 439 4.77 -14.02 -14.52
CA TYR A 439 5.14 -14.75 -13.30
C TYR A 439 6.53 -15.37 -13.44
N LEU A 440 6.86 -15.96 -14.59
CA LEU A 440 8.18 -16.51 -14.87
C LEU A 440 9.27 -15.42 -14.83
N GLN A 441 8.98 -14.25 -15.41
CA GLN A 441 9.87 -13.08 -15.37
C GLN A 441 10.11 -12.61 -13.93
N ARG A 442 9.03 -12.45 -13.14
CA ARG A 442 9.13 -12.12 -11.71
C ARG A 442 9.95 -13.15 -10.94
N ARG A 443 9.75 -14.44 -11.21
CA ARG A 443 10.51 -15.51 -10.58
C ARG A 443 12.00 -15.39 -10.87
N ARG A 444 12.39 -15.21 -12.13
CA ARG A 444 13.80 -15.04 -12.50
C ARG A 444 14.41 -13.79 -11.86
N ALA A 445 13.67 -12.69 -11.76
CA ALA A 445 14.12 -11.49 -11.04
C ALA A 445 14.34 -11.76 -9.54
N LEU A 446 13.43 -12.51 -8.89
CA LEU A 446 13.54 -12.86 -7.46
C LEU A 446 14.75 -13.74 -7.14
N VAL A 447 15.14 -14.62 -8.07
CA VAL A 447 16.27 -15.52 -7.87
C VAL A 447 17.54 -15.02 -8.51
N ALA A 448 17.58 -13.89 -9.21
CA ALA A 448 18.82 -13.36 -9.80
C ALA A 448 19.89 -13.10 -8.71
N PRO A 449 21.19 -13.29 -9.01
CA PRO A 449 22.24 -12.87 -8.09
C PRO A 449 22.14 -11.34 -7.88
N ASN A 450 22.20 -10.87 -6.63
CA ASN A 450 22.27 -9.43 -6.33
C ASN A 450 23.56 -8.86 -6.94
N GLY A 451 23.47 -8.39 -8.18
CA GLY A 451 24.64 -7.95 -8.92
C GLY A 451 24.41 -7.76 -10.43
N ASP A 452 23.22 -7.33 -10.87
CA ASP A 452 23.09 -6.62 -12.14
C ASP A 452 21.76 -5.84 -12.22
N ALA A 453 21.67 -4.76 -11.45
CA ALA A 453 20.80 -3.65 -11.81
C ALA A 453 21.53 -2.87 -12.92
N GLY A 454 21.53 -3.42 -14.14
CA GLY A 454 22.33 -2.90 -15.24
C GLY A 454 21.86 -3.40 -16.60
N VAL A 455 21.27 -2.47 -17.37
CA VAL A 455 21.10 -2.52 -18.83
C VAL A 455 19.90 -3.34 -19.35
N CYS A 456 18.78 -2.64 -19.58
CA CYS A 456 17.86 -2.98 -20.67
C CYS A 456 18.58 -2.74 -22.02
N PRO A 457 18.53 -3.65 -23.01
CA PRO A 457 18.92 -3.32 -24.37
C PRO A 457 17.82 -2.49 -25.04
N ALA A 458 18.27 -1.61 -25.94
CA ALA A 458 17.51 -0.57 -26.64
C ALA A 458 16.39 -1.07 -27.56
#